data_AF-A0A848RMT5-F1
#
_entry.id   AF-A0A848RMT5-F1
#
_cell.length_a   1.000
_cell.length_b   1.000
_cell.length_c   1.000
_cell.angle_alpha   90.00
_cell.angle_beta   90.00
_cell.angle_gamma   90.00
#
_symmetry.space_group_name_H-M   'P 1'
#
loop_
_entity.id
_entity.type
_entity.pdbx_description
1 polymer ?
#
loop_
_entity_poly.entity_id
_entity_poly.type
_entity_poly.pdbx_seq_one_letter_code
_entity_poly.pdbx_strand_id
1 'polypeptide(L)' 'MKDEKLILKIEKNYKPCTDVIRVNPAVAERVRAIASEVNKDYSTIACELLEFALDRVEIID' A
#
# COMPACT_ATOMS: atom_id res chain seq x y z
N MET A 1 -5.60 -29.37 10.52
CA MET A 1 -4.62 -28.70 9.62
C MET A 1 -5.14 -28.81 8.21
N LYS A 2 -5.57 -27.69 7.61
CA LYS A 2 -5.69 -27.45 6.17
C LYS A 2 -6.55 -26.20 5.98
N ASP A 3 -5.89 -25.08 5.79
CA ASP A 3 -6.40 -23.97 4.98
C ASP A 3 -5.19 -23.38 4.25
N GLU A 4 -4.68 -24.17 3.31
CA GLU A 4 -3.79 -23.67 2.29
C GLU A 4 -4.62 -23.02 1.17
N LYS A 5 -4.14 -21.86 0.74
CA LYS A 5 -4.34 -21.15 -0.55
C LYS A 5 -5.35 -20.01 -0.55
N LEU A 6 -4.82 -18.80 -0.72
CA LEU A 6 -4.62 -18.28 -2.07
C LEU A 6 -3.42 -17.33 -2.11
N ILE A 7 -2.40 -17.71 -2.87
CA ILE A 7 -1.30 -16.82 -3.26
C ILE A 7 -1.90 -15.87 -4.31
N LEU A 8 -2.17 -14.62 -3.94
CA LEU A 8 -2.34 -13.54 -4.90
C LEU A 8 -1.00 -12.83 -5.06
N LYS A 9 -0.08 -13.47 -5.77
CA LYS A 9 1.11 -12.79 -6.30
C LYS A 9 0.67 -12.10 -7.60
N ILE A 10 -0.19 -11.08 -7.47
CA ILE A 10 -0.42 -10.15 -8.57
C ILE A 10 0.82 -9.27 -8.59
N GLU A 11 1.78 -9.60 -9.45
CA GLU A 11 2.82 -8.65 -9.82
C GLU A 11 2.14 -7.55 -10.65
N LYS A 12 1.58 -6.56 -9.93
CA LYS A 12 1.08 -5.34 -10.54
C LYS A 12 2.29 -4.54 -11.02
N ASN A 13 2.41 -4.42 -12.33
CA ASN A 13 3.38 -3.50 -12.93
C ASN A 13 2.89 -2.07 -12.73
N TYR A 14 3.27 -1.47 -11.61
CA TYR A 14 3.04 -0.05 -11.36
C TYR A 14 3.84 0.76 -12.39
N LYS A 15 3.15 1.59 -13.17
CA LYS A 15 3.82 2.62 -13.98
C LYS A 15 4.28 3.75 -13.05
N PRO A 16 5.37 4.47 -13.38
CA PRO A 16 5.75 5.65 -12.65
C PRO A 16 4.56 6.62 -12.59
N CYS A 17 4.11 6.96 -11.39
CA CYS A 17 3.11 7.99 -11.20
C CYS A 17 3.78 9.34 -11.48
N THR A 18 3.20 10.14 -12.39
CA THR A 18 3.65 11.52 -12.65
C THR A 18 3.12 12.51 -11.63
N ASP A 19 2.14 12.09 -10.83
CA ASP A 19 1.44 12.92 -9.86
C ASP A 19 1.86 12.61 -8.42
N VAL A 20 1.82 13.63 -7.56
CA VAL A 20 2.17 13.52 -6.14
C VAL A 20 0.91 13.48 -5.28
N ILE A 21 0.82 12.48 -4.40
CA ILE A 21 -0.21 12.43 -3.38
C ILE A 21 0.27 13.24 -2.18
N ARG A 22 -0.47 14.31 -1.84
CA ARG A 22 -0.21 15.05 -0.60
C ARG A 22 -0.77 14.27 0.57
N VAL A 23 0.10 13.93 1.50
CA VAL A 23 -0.26 13.26 2.76
C VAL A 23 0.16 14.11 3.95
N ASN A 24 -0.51 13.93 5.08
CA ASN A 24 -0.09 14.56 6.33
C ASN A 24 1.33 14.06 6.70
N PRO A 25 2.27 14.93 7.11
CA PRO A 25 3.62 14.54 7.50
C PRO A 25 3.66 13.42 8.55
N ALA A 26 2.76 13.45 9.54
CA ALA A 26 2.69 12.41 10.56
C ALA A 26 2.31 11.03 9.98
N VAL A 27 1.50 11.01 8.93
CA VAL A 27 1.16 9.77 8.21
C VAL A 27 2.37 9.29 7.41
N ALA A 28 3.07 10.18 6.71
CA ALA A 28 4.27 9.83 5.95
C ALA A 28 5.35 9.20 6.84
N GLU A 29 5.61 9.76 8.03
CA GLU A 29 6.58 9.20 8.97
C GLU A 29 6.16 7.82 9.48
N ARG A 30 4.87 7.61 9.77
CA ARG A 30 4.35 6.29 10.15
C ARG A 30 4.51 5.26 9.03
N VAL A 31 4.24 5.64 7.78
CA VAL A 31 4.40 4.74 6.62
C VAL A 31 5.88 4.38 6.42
N ARG A 32 6.81 5.33 6.61
CA ARG A 32 8.26 5.04 6.58
C ARG A 32 8.69 4.07 7.67
N ALA A 33 8.19 4.24 8.89
CA ALA A 33 8.50 3.32 9.99
C ALA A 33 8.06 1.89 9.64
N ILE A 34 6.83 1.73 9.14
CA ILE A 34 6.32 0.42 8.68
C ILE A 34 7.18 -0.14 7.55
N ALA A 35 7.54 0.68 6.54
CA ALA A 35 8.40 0.26 5.43
C ALA A 35 9.72 -0.36 5.94
N SER A 36 10.33 0.30 6.93
CA SER A 36 11.56 -0.17 7.58
C SER A 36 11.35 -1.48 8.35
N GLU A 37 10.23 -1.63 9.07
CA GLU A 37 9.91 -2.84 9.84
C GLU A 37 9.72 -4.06 8.94
N VAL A 38 9.11 -3.87 7.76
CA VAL A 38 8.82 -4.96 6.81
C VAL A 38 9.87 -5.12 5.71
N ASN A 39 10.97 -4.36 5.79
CA ASN A 39 12.07 -4.35 4.80
C ASN A 39 11.57 -4.18 3.35
N LYS A 40 10.67 -3.22 3.13
CA LYS A 40 10.19 -2.81 1.81
C LYS A 40 10.48 -1.34 1.57
N ASP A 41 10.56 -0.94 0.31
CA ASP A 41 10.67 0.47 -0.03
C ASP A 41 9.36 1.22 0.27
N TYR A 42 9.49 2.52 0.50
CA TYR A 42 8.37 3.40 0.87
C TYR A 42 7.24 3.37 -0.17
N SER A 43 7.58 3.33 -1.46
CA SER A 43 6.60 3.37 -2.55
C SER A 43 5.75 2.10 -2.54
N THR A 44 6.37 0.93 -2.39
CA THR A 44 5.67 -0.35 -2.32
C THR A 44 4.67 -0.39 -1.16
N ILE A 45 5.08 -0.02 0.05
CA ILE A 45 4.17 -0.06 1.20
C ILE A 45 3.05 0.99 1.08
N ALA A 46 3.35 2.16 0.52
CA ALA A 46 2.34 3.20 0.29
C ALA A 46 1.28 2.72 -0.71
N CYS A 47 1.68 2.03 -1.78
CA CYS A 47 0.76 1.40 -2.72
C CYS A 47 -0.10 0.33 -2.04
N GLU A 48 0.51 -0.60 -1.29
CA GLU A 48 -0.22 -1.67 -0.60
C GLU A 48 -1.28 -1.12 0.37
N LEU A 49 -0.92 -0.08 1.15
CA LEU A 49 -1.85 0.56 2.09
C LEU A 49 -2.98 1.31 1.38
N LEU A 50 -2.68 1.96 0.24
CA LEU A 50 -3.70 2.64 -0.55
C LEU A 50 -4.69 1.65 -1.15
N GLU A 51 -4.22 0.54 -1.71
CA GLU A 51 -5.10 -0.53 -2.22
C GLU A 51 -6.00 -1.08 -1.11
N PHE A 52 -5.42 -1.37 0.05
CA PHE A 52 -6.17 -1.82 1.23
C PHE A 52 -7.25 -0.83 1.66
N ALA A 53 -6.97 0.47 1.56
CA ALA A 53 -7.92 1.53 1.88
C ALA A 53 -9.03 1.64 0.82
N LEU A 54 -8.68 1.59 -0.48
CA LEU A 54 -9.66 1.63 -1.57
C LEU A 54 -10.66 0.48 -1.48
N ASP A 55 -10.23 -0.71 -1.07
CA ASP A 55 -11.12 -1.86 -0.86
C ASP A 55 -12.12 -1.67 0.30
N ARG A 56 -11.90 -0.68 1.17
CA ARG A 56 -12.68 -0.43 2.40
C ARG A 56 -13.45 0.87 2.41
N VAL A 57 -13.10 1.79 1.52
CA VAL A 57 -13.74 3.09 1.43
C VAL A 57 -14.84 3.00 0.39
N GLU A 58 -16.09 3.13 0.82
CA GLU A 58 -17.18 3.47 -0.09
C GLU A 58 -16.97 4.92 -0.55
N ILE A 59 -16.82 5.11 -1.87
CA ILE A 59 -16.81 6.45 -2.46
C ILE A 59 -18.27 6.93 -2.43
N ILE A 60 -18.54 7.94 -1.62
CA ILE A 60 -19.84 8.63 -1.59
C ILE A 60 -19.76 9.79 -2.58
N ASP A 61 -20.55 9.70 -3.66
CA ASP A 61 -20.74 10.74 -4.68
C ASP A 61 -21.51 11.96 -4.15
#